data_AF-A0A178WDE8-F1
#
_entry.id   AF-A0A178WDE8-F1
#
_cell.length_a   1.000
_cell.length_b   1.000
_cell.length_c   1.000
_cell.angle_alpha   90.00
_cell.angle_beta   90.00
_cell.angle_gamma   90.00
#
_symmetry.space_group_name_H-M   'P 1'
#
loop_
_entity.id
_entity.type
_entity.pdbx_description
1 polymer ?
#
loop_
_entity_poly.entity_id
_entity_poly.type
_entity_poly.pdbx_seq_one_letter_code
_entity_poly.pdbx_strand_id
1 'polypeptide(L)'
;MDEEMMGASHGWGFFCDRTDRSVRISDIFNPLASKTNPVMIPLPRLTALPTGQTEKVFNVAMSSSSPLGEEDCVVAIKFSGIQLSLCRPGCDLEWTNIVTPFNCLDTTQVSYDSPGLHELFYRDHPVLDQSEWELLSSCSRTEYLVESPSGGDRFLVKWYALGFFSSNLKGIYHKTKRLMVFREEETTEGKIMCYTEDIGDMCIFLASNEAFCIPASSCLGLKPNCVYYMGRGFGFYDLTTGEAHHYKAPKGAPSALTAPYWLPPFAI
;
A
#
# COMPACT_ATOMS: atom_id res chain seq x y z
N MET A 1 0.34 -12.18 -24.59
CA MET A 1 -0.32 -11.08 -23.88
C MET A 1 0.73 -10.56 -22.91
N ASP A 2 1.24 -9.35 -23.14
CA ASP A 2 2.26 -8.75 -22.25
C ASP A 2 1.50 -8.08 -21.10
N GLU A 3 1.21 -8.87 -20.08
CA GLU A 3 0.44 -8.44 -18.92
C GLU A 3 1.35 -8.09 -17.75
N GLU A 4 1.05 -6.95 -17.13
CA GLU A 4 1.74 -6.46 -15.95
C GLU A 4 0.82 -6.58 -14.73
N MET A 5 1.34 -7.16 -13.64
CA MET A 5 0.62 -7.19 -12.38
C MET A 5 0.64 -5.79 -11.75
N MET A 6 -0.54 -5.24 -11.50
CA MET A 6 -0.75 -3.93 -10.92
C MET A 6 -0.74 -3.96 -9.39
N GLY A 7 -1.19 -5.07 -8.80
CA GLY A 7 -1.32 -5.23 -7.36
C GLY A 7 -2.24 -6.40 -7.02
N ALA A 8 -2.59 -6.54 -5.74
CA ALA A 8 -3.51 -7.56 -5.27
C ALA A 8 -4.32 -7.03 -4.07
N SER A 9 -5.55 -7.52 -3.93
CA SER A 9 -6.41 -7.27 -2.76
C SER A 9 -7.27 -8.50 -2.50
N HIS A 10 -7.46 -8.85 -1.22
CA HIS A 10 -8.28 -10.02 -0.81
C HIS A 10 -7.94 -11.35 -1.51
N GLY A 11 -6.66 -11.58 -1.84
CA GLY A 11 -6.21 -12.79 -2.55
C GLY A 11 -6.45 -12.78 -4.07
N TRP A 12 -7.01 -11.70 -4.61
CA TRP A 12 -7.19 -11.47 -6.04
C TRP A 12 -6.06 -10.59 -6.59
N GLY A 13 -5.40 -11.05 -7.65
CA GLY A 13 -4.41 -10.29 -8.40
C GLY A 13 -5.05 -9.44 -9.49
N PHE A 14 -4.54 -8.23 -9.68
CA PHE A 14 -4.92 -7.29 -10.73
C PHE A 14 -3.86 -7.26 -11.81
N PHE A 15 -4.28 -7.47 -13.06
CA PHE A 15 -3.40 -7.54 -14.22
C PHE A 15 -3.88 -6.56 -15.27
N CYS A 16 -2.95 -5.93 -15.97
CA CYS A 16 -3.26 -5.06 -17.09
C CYS A 16 -2.45 -5.45 -18.30
N ASP A 17 -3.14 -5.53 -19.43
CA ASP A 17 -2.48 -5.64 -20.72
C ASP A 17 -1.80 -4.31 -21.06
N ARG A 18 -0.51 -4.38 -21.42
CA ARG A 18 0.30 -3.20 -21.71
C ARG A 18 -0.08 -2.51 -23.01
N THR A 19 -0.74 -3.21 -23.93
CA THR A 19 -1.07 -2.71 -25.27
C THR A 19 -2.43 -2.04 -25.32
N ASP A 20 -3.48 -2.70 -24.81
CA ASP A 20 -4.85 -2.21 -24.92
C ASP A 20 -5.42 -1.68 -23.59
N ARG A 21 -4.63 -1.75 -22.51
CA ARG A 21 -4.97 -1.26 -21.18
C ARG A 21 -6.22 -1.92 -20.59
N SER A 22 -6.61 -3.10 -21.08
CA SER A 22 -7.63 -3.94 -20.47
C SER A 22 -7.12 -4.47 -19.12
N VAL A 23 -8.00 -4.48 -18.12
CA VAL A 23 -7.68 -4.95 -16.78
C VAL A 23 -8.40 -6.26 -16.52
N ARG A 24 -7.74 -7.17 -15.80
CA ARG A 24 -8.31 -8.44 -15.36
C ARG A 24 -8.03 -8.67 -13.89
N ILE A 25 -8.99 -9.26 -13.20
CA ILE A 25 -8.84 -9.74 -11.84
C ILE A 25 -8.78 -11.26 -11.85
N SER A 26 -7.86 -11.85 -11.10
CA SER A 26 -7.76 -13.31 -10.99
C SER A 26 -7.32 -13.80 -9.62
N ASP A 27 -7.87 -14.95 -9.23
CA ASP A 27 -7.46 -15.70 -8.04
C ASP A 27 -6.26 -16.63 -8.30
N ILE A 28 -5.58 -16.52 -9.45
CA ILE A 28 -4.46 -17.41 -9.83
C ILE A 28 -3.36 -17.52 -8.76
N PHE A 29 -3.16 -16.45 -7.98
CA PHE A 29 -2.20 -16.43 -6.86
C PHE A 29 -2.80 -16.84 -5.52
N ASN A 30 -4.12 -16.98 -5.40
CA ASN A 30 -4.77 -17.58 -4.24
C ASN A 30 -4.47 -19.09 -4.20
N PRO A 31 -3.72 -19.62 -3.23
CA PRO A 31 -3.40 -21.04 -3.13
C PRO A 31 -4.60 -21.94 -2.82
N LEU A 32 -5.71 -21.36 -2.33
CA LEU A 32 -6.97 -22.09 -2.14
C LEU A 32 -7.78 -22.21 -3.44
N ALA A 33 -7.43 -21.44 -4.48
CA ALA A 33 -8.09 -21.48 -5.77
C ALA A 33 -7.53 -22.59 -6.69
N SER A 34 -8.35 -22.99 -7.66
CA SER A 34 -7.97 -23.97 -8.66
C SER A 34 -6.81 -23.46 -9.53
N LYS A 35 -5.66 -24.13 -9.46
CA LYS A 35 -4.49 -23.76 -10.28
C LYS A 35 -4.63 -24.16 -11.75
N THR A 36 -5.47 -25.14 -12.04
CA THR A 36 -5.73 -25.60 -13.42
C THR A 36 -6.81 -24.79 -14.11
N ASN A 37 -7.65 -24.09 -13.35
CA ASN A 37 -8.72 -23.25 -13.89
C ASN A 37 -8.96 -22.04 -12.95
N PRO A 38 -8.03 -21.07 -12.91
CA PRO A 38 -8.21 -19.86 -12.11
C PRO A 38 -9.38 -19.04 -12.65
N VAL A 39 -10.09 -18.36 -11.76
CA VAL A 39 -11.14 -17.43 -12.13
C VAL A 39 -10.49 -16.19 -12.75
N MET A 40 -11.00 -15.78 -13.91
CA MET A 40 -10.54 -14.60 -14.65
C MET A 40 -11.73 -13.69 -14.91
N ILE A 41 -11.74 -12.51 -14.31
CA ILE A 41 -12.82 -11.53 -14.44
C ILE A 41 -12.30 -10.35 -15.26
N PRO A 42 -12.83 -10.11 -16.48
CA PRO A 42 -12.45 -8.95 -17.26
C PRO A 42 -13.08 -7.69 -16.67
N LEU A 43 -12.29 -6.62 -16.63
CA LEU A 43 -12.74 -5.26 -16.33
C LEU A 43 -12.63 -4.38 -17.59
N PRO A 44 -13.28 -3.21 -17.60
CA PRO A 44 -13.17 -2.25 -18.69
C PRO A 44 -11.71 -1.82 -18.93
N ARG A 45 -11.47 -1.23 -20.11
CA ARG A 45 -10.16 -0.65 -20.44
C ARG A 45 -9.93 0.64 -19.69
N LEU A 46 -8.72 0.85 -19.17
CA LEU A 46 -8.37 2.07 -18.47
C LEU A 46 -8.32 3.26 -19.44
N THR A 47 -9.01 4.32 -19.05
CA THR A 47 -9.03 5.59 -19.77
C THR A 47 -8.37 6.68 -18.93
N ALA A 48 -7.47 7.46 -19.52
CA ALA A 48 -6.82 8.57 -18.84
C ALA A 48 -7.66 9.84 -18.94
N LEU A 49 -7.79 10.57 -17.83
CA LEU A 49 -8.33 11.93 -17.83
C LEU A 49 -7.32 12.91 -18.47
N PRO A 50 -7.75 14.09 -18.96
CA PRO A 50 -6.88 15.04 -19.66
C PRO A 50 -5.62 15.47 -18.89
N THR A 51 -5.68 15.47 -17.57
CA THR A 51 -4.57 15.80 -16.64
C THR A 51 -4.15 14.60 -15.77
N GLY A 52 -4.76 13.44 -15.99
CA GLY A 52 -4.44 12.19 -15.33
C GLY A 52 -3.45 11.35 -16.14
N GLN A 53 -2.97 10.28 -15.53
CA GLN A 53 -2.22 9.25 -16.23
C GLN A 53 -2.62 7.89 -15.67
N THR A 54 -2.62 6.86 -16.51
CA THR A 54 -2.99 5.51 -16.08
C THR A 54 -1.81 4.54 -16.11
N GLU A 55 -0.66 4.92 -16.67
CA GLU A 55 0.50 4.04 -16.86
C GLU A 55 1.07 3.52 -15.55
N LYS A 56 1.23 4.41 -14.56
CA LYS A 56 1.79 4.06 -13.27
C LYS A 56 0.68 3.89 -12.24
N VAL A 57 0.33 2.63 -11.96
CA VAL A 57 -0.54 2.27 -10.84
C VAL A 57 0.19 2.48 -9.54
N PHE A 58 -0.48 3.11 -8.59
CA PHE A 58 0.00 3.34 -7.24
C PHE A 58 -0.58 2.31 -6.26
N ASN A 59 -1.88 2.01 -6.38
CA ASN A 59 -2.54 0.99 -5.56
C ASN A 59 -3.81 0.45 -6.24
N VAL A 60 -4.25 -0.73 -5.82
CA VAL A 60 -5.53 -1.35 -6.17
C VAL A 60 -6.25 -1.79 -4.90
N ALA A 61 -7.58 -1.72 -4.87
CA ALA A 61 -8.38 -2.15 -3.73
C ALA A 61 -9.71 -2.74 -4.16
N MET A 62 -10.24 -3.66 -3.35
CA MET A 62 -11.58 -4.21 -3.47
C MET A 62 -12.36 -3.91 -2.20
N SER A 63 -13.64 -3.55 -2.33
CA SER A 63 -14.51 -3.28 -1.18
C SER A 63 -14.97 -4.53 -0.45
N SER A 64 -14.88 -5.71 -1.08
CA SER A 64 -15.22 -7.00 -0.47
C SER A 64 -14.26 -8.09 -0.94
N SER A 65 -14.28 -9.23 -0.25
CA SER A 65 -13.38 -10.36 -0.51
C SER A 65 -13.71 -11.16 -1.77
N SER A 66 -14.91 -10.96 -2.33
CA SER A 66 -15.38 -11.65 -3.53
C SER A 66 -15.94 -10.66 -4.56
N PRO A 67 -15.34 -10.58 -5.77
CA PRO A 67 -15.80 -9.69 -6.84
C PRO A 67 -17.10 -10.15 -7.51
N LEU A 68 -17.58 -11.36 -7.19
CA LEU A 68 -18.78 -11.98 -7.75
C LEU A 68 -19.79 -12.40 -6.66
N GLY A 69 -19.59 -11.95 -5.43
CA GLY A 69 -20.48 -12.25 -4.29
C GLY A 69 -21.82 -11.51 -4.35
N GLU A 70 -22.69 -11.75 -3.38
CA GLU A 70 -23.99 -11.05 -3.26
C GLU A 70 -23.84 -9.56 -2.89
N GLU A 71 -22.67 -9.16 -2.38
CA GLU A 71 -22.34 -7.78 -2.04
C GLU A 71 -21.86 -7.02 -3.28
N ASP A 72 -22.31 -5.76 -3.43
CA ASP A 72 -21.96 -4.88 -4.56
C ASP A 72 -20.48 -4.47 -4.51
N CYS A 73 -19.59 -5.38 -4.92
CA CYS A 73 -18.14 -5.19 -4.85
C CYS A 73 -17.68 -4.08 -5.80
N VAL A 74 -17.02 -3.07 -5.26
CA VAL A 74 -16.36 -2.00 -6.02
C VAL A 74 -14.87 -2.22 -6.00
N VAL A 75 -14.25 -2.11 -7.17
CA VAL A 75 -12.82 -2.09 -7.37
C VAL A 75 -12.36 -0.65 -7.55
N ALA A 76 -11.24 -0.32 -6.93
CA ALA A 76 -10.58 0.96 -7.09
C ALA A 76 -9.15 0.78 -7.60
N ILE A 77 -8.73 1.60 -8.57
CA ILE A 77 -7.34 1.71 -9.02
C ILE A 77 -6.90 3.15 -8.85
N LYS A 78 -5.90 3.37 -8.00
CA LYS A 78 -5.25 4.67 -7.83
C LYS A 78 -4.02 4.73 -8.72
N PHE A 79 -3.91 5.79 -9.52
CA PHE A 79 -2.72 6.06 -10.32
C PHE A 79 -1.82 7.10 -9.67
N SER A 80 -0.54 7.08 -10.04
CA SER A 80 0.38 8.20 -9.74
C SER A 80 -0.19 9.48 -10.35
N GLY A 81 -0.40 10.53 -9.55
CA GLY A 81 -1.06 11.75 -9.99
C GLY A 81 -2.48 11.90 -9.41
N ILE A 82 -3.36 12.57 -10.14
CA ILE A 82 -4.69 12.98 -9.63
C ILE A 82 -5.85 12.06 -10.02
N GLN A 83 -5.60 10.87 -10.59
CA GLN A 83 -6.68 10.01 -11.06
C GLN A 83 -6.91 8.81 -10.12
N LEU A 84 -8.18 8.56 -9.82
CA LEU A 84 -8.70 7.35 -9.18
C LEU A 84 -9.78 6.78 -10.12
N SER A 85 -9.76 5.48 -10.38
CA SER A 85 -10.75 4.82 -11.23
C SER A 85 -11.50 3.77 -10.43
N LEU A 86 -12.83 3.79 -10.51
CA LEU A 86 -13.73 2.87 -9.84
C LEU A 86 -14.52 2.04 -10.85
N CYS A 87 -14.78 0.77 -10.55
CA CYS A 87 -15.57 -0.13 -11.39
C CYS A 87 -16.20 -1.23 -10.55
N ARG A 88 -17.43 -1.64 -10.88
CA ARG A 88 -18.04 -2.88 -10.38
C ARG A 88 -17.79 -4.03 -11.36
N PRO A 89 -17.05 -5.08 -10.94
CA PRO A 89 -16.76 -6.22 -11.81
C PRO A 89 -18.04 -6.86 -12.35
N GLY A 90 -18.09 -7.10 -13.67
CA GLY A 90 -19.24 -7.75 -14.32
C GLY A 90 -20.50 -6.88 -14.50
N CYS A 91 -20.54 -5.68 -13.92
CA CYS A 91 -21.69 -4.77 -14.04
C CYS A 91 -21.37 -3.51 -14.87
N ASP A 92 -20.27 -2.84 -14.56
CA ASP A 92 -19.94 -1.58 -15.22
C ASP A 92 -19.18 -1.84 -16.54
N LEU A 93 -19.55 -1.12 -17.59
CA LEU A 93 -18.92 -1.21 -18.91
C LEU A 93 -17.72 -0.26 -19.06
N GLU A 94 -17.60 0.73 -18.18
CA GLU A 94 -16.56 1.75 -18.18
C GLU A 94 -16.11 2.09 -16.76
N TRP A 95 -14.89 2.61 -16.63
CA TRP A 95 -14.39 3.11 -15.35
C TRP A 95 -15.02 4.45 -15.01
N THR A 96 -15.50 4.57 -13.78
CA THR A 96 -15.82 5.88 -13.20
C THR A 96 -14.52 6.53 -12.74
N ASN A 97 -14.05 7.52 -13.51
CA ASN A 97 -12.82 8.23 -13.22
C ASN A 97 -13.09 9.46 -12.34
N ILE A 98 -12.44 9.52 -11.19
CA ILE A 98 -12.52 10.62 -10.23
C ILE A 98 -11.18 11.37 -10.22
N VAL A 99 -11.25 12.69 -10.34
CA VAL A 99 -10.11 13.57 -10.07
C VAL A 99 -9.96 13.70 -8.57
N THR A 100 -8.90 13.13 -8.01
CA THR A 100 -8.52 13.33 -6.62
C THR A 100 -7.87 14.71 -6.47
N PRO A 101 -8.28 15.56 -5.52
CA PRO A 101 -7.88 16.97 -5.46
C PRO A 101 -6.39 17.24 -5.21
N PHE A 102 -5.55 16.21 -5.05
CA PHE A 102 -4.13 16.37 -4.75
C PHE A 102 -3.28 15.29 -5.45
N ASN A 103 -2.13 15.70 -6.00
CA ASN A 103 -0.99 14.81 -6.10
C ASN A 103 -0.58 14.53 -4.66
N CYS A 104 -0.62 13.28 -4.20
CA CYS A 104 -0.08 12.90 -2.88
C CYS A 104 1.46 12.96 -2.90
N LEU A 105 2.00 14.15 -3.18
CA LEU A 105 3.41 14.49 -3.15
C LEU A 105 3.68 15.85 -2.50
N ASP A 106 2.69 16.72 -2.34
CA ASP A 106 2.89 18.00 -1.66
C ASP A 106 1.81 18.26 -0.62
N THR A 107 2.23 18.30 0.64
CA THR A 107 1.55 19.11 1.64
C THR A 107 2.53 20.16 2.14
N THR A 108 2.79 21.16 1.30
CA THR A 108 2.92 22.50 1.85
C THR A 108 1.52 23.08 2.00
N GLN A 109 1.37 23.80 3.11
CA GLN A 109 0.14 24.31 3.72
C GLN A 109 -0.90 24.86 2.73
N VAL A 110 -2.19 24.76 3.08
CA VAL A 110 -3.11 25.91 3.20
C VAL A 110 -4.48 25.45 3.73
N SER A 111 -5.05 26.35 4.53
CA SER A 111 -6.33 26.35 5.24
C SER A 111 -7.59 26.25 4.39
N TYR A 112 -8.56 25.52 4.97
CA TYR A 112 -10.02 25.70 5.06
C TYR A 112 -10.96 25.40 3.86
N ASP A 113 -11.97 24.61 4.25
CA ASP A 113 -13.32 24.38 3.74
C ASP A 113 -13.57 23.54 2.48
N SER A 114 -13.80 22.24 2.70
CA SER A 114 -14.66 21.37 1.89
C SER A 114 -15.09 20.10 2.68
N PRO A 115 -16.27 19.54 2.41
CA PRO A 115 -17.12 18.89 3.41
C PRO A 115 -16.72 17.43 3.70
N GLY A 116 -16.75 17.08 4.99
CA GLY A 116 -16.74 15.69 5.45
C GLY A 116 -15.40 14.95 5.42
N LEU A 117 -14.27 15.67 5.35
CA LEU A 117 -13.00 15.09 5.77
C LEU A 117 -13.20 14.61 7.22
N HIS A 118 -13.10 13.30 7.47
CA HIS A 118 -12.75 12.84 8.80
C HIS A 118 -11.35 13.38 9.04
N GLU A 119 -11.29 14.55 9.66
CA GLU A 119 -10.04 15.20 10.03
C GLU A 119 -9.35 14.25 11.00
N LEU A 120 -8.37 13.49 10.51
CA LEU A 120 -7.55 12.64 11.34
C LEU A 120 -6.72 13.56 12.23
N PHE A 121 -7.16 13.75 13.46
CA PHE A 121 -6.40 14.50 14.45
C PHE A 121 -5.18 13.68 14.85
N TYR A 122 -3.99 14.27 14.69
CA TYR A 122 -2.73 13.65 15.07
C TYR A 122 -2.34 14.14 16.47
N ARG A 123 -1.96 13.22 17.35
CA ARG A 123 -1.31 13.54 18.63
C ARG A 123 0.07 12.92 18.74
N ASP A 124 0.86 13.47 19.66
CA ASP A 124 2.17 12.97 20.07
C ASP A 124 3.21 12.92 18.96
N HIS A 125 3.34 14.02 18.19
CA HIS A 125 4.34 14.10 17.12
C HIS A 125 5.72 13.59 17.55
N PRO A 126 6.41 12.80 16.69
CA PRO A 126 7.76 12.35 17.00
C PRO A 126 8.66 13.56 17.27
N VAL A 127 9.46 13.47 18.33
CA VAL A 127 10.51 14.46 18.59
C VAL A 127 11.60 14.22 17.55
N LEU A 128 11.70 15.11 16.57
CA LEU A 128 12.68 15.06 15.50
C LEU A 128 13.64 16.23 15.64
N ASP A 129 14.93 15.98 15.43
CA ASP A 129 15.88 17.08 15.32
C ASP A 129 15.80 17.78 13.95
N GLN A 130 16.44 18.95 13.84
CA GLN A 130 16.41 19.75 12.62
C GLN A 130 16.96 18.98 11.39
N SER A 131 18.01 18.19 11.59
CA SER A 131 18.67 17.46 10.50
C SER A 131 17.83 16.27 10.02
N GLU A 132 17.14 15.60 10.94
CA GLU A 132 16.16 14.57 10.63
C GLU A 132 14.97 15.15 9.88
N TRP A 133 14.48 16.31 10.32
CA TRP A 133 13.37 16.99 9.65
C TRP A 133 13.73 17.39 8.22
N GLU A 134 14.92 17.97 8.03
CA GLU A 134 15.45 18.29 6.70
C GLU A 134 15.59 17.04 5.83
N LEU A 135 16.11 15.94 6.39
CA LEU A 135 16.22 14.66 5.69
C LEU A 135 14.83 14.14 5.26
N LEU A 136 13.84 14.14 6.16
CA LEU A 136 12.49 13.64 5.87
C LEU A 136 11.74 14.54 4.89
N SER A 137 11.99 15.85 4.92
CA SER A 137 11.40 16.81 3.96
C SER A 137 11.87 16.54 2.53
N SER A 138 13.07 15.97 2.35
CA SER A 138 13.60 15.54 1.05
C SER A 138 13.15 14.15 0.61
N CYS A 139 12.49 13.38 1.49
CA CYS A 139 12.06 12.02 1.21
C CYS A 139 10.70 11.99 0.52
N SER A 140 10.49 10.99 -0.34
CA SER A 140 9.13 10.61 -0.73
C SER A 140 8.41 9.95 0.46
N ARG A 141 7.14 10.31 0.68
CA ARG A 141 6.28 9.74 1.72
C ARG A 141 5.20 8.86 1.11
N THR A 142 4.88 7.73 1.74
CA THR A 142 3.75 6.87 1.38
C THR A 142 3.01 6.47 2.66
N GLU A 143 1.69 6.46 2.64
CA GLU A 143 0.86 6.24 3.82
C GLU A 143 0.03 4.96 3.65
N TYR A 144 -0.03 4.15 4.70
CA TYR A 144 -0.77 2.88 4.73
C TYR A 144 -1.69 2.89 5.95
N LEU A 145 -2.98 2.66 5.74
CA LEU A 145 -3.89 2.33 6.84
C LEU A 145 -3.96 0.80 6.93
N VAL A 146 -3.73 0.27 8.12
CA VAL A 146 -3.60 -1.17 8.37
C VAL A 146 -4.48 -1.55 9.53
N GLU A 147 -5.33 -2.56 9.35
CA GLU A 147 -6.16 -3.09 10.42
C GLU A 147 -5.50 -4.34 11.02
N SER A 148 -5.60 -4.48 12.34
CA SER A 148 -5.24 -5.73 13.02
C SER A 148 -6.23 -6.85 12.67
N PRO A 149 -5.82 -8.13 12.72
CA PRO A 149 -6.70 -9.26 12.38
C PRO A 149 -7.93 -9.38 13.29
N SER A 150 -7.84 -8.90 14.53
CA SER A 150 -8.94 -8.88 15.49
C SER A 150 -9.92 -7.72 15.27
N GLY A 151 -9.62 -6.79 14.35
CA GLY A 151 -10.40 -5.59 14.08
C GLY A 151 -10.36 -4.54 15.20
N GLY A 152 -9.60 -4.78 16.27
CA GLY A 152 -9.56 -3.91 17.46
C GLY A 152 -8.59 -2.74 17.33
N ASP A 153 -7.45 -2.95 16.69
CA ASP A 153 -6.45 -1.91 16.44
C ASP A 153 -6.40 -1.52 14.96
N ARG A 154 -6.29 -0.22 14.70
CA ARG A 154 -5.95 0.34 13.39
C ARG A 154 -4.68 1.16 13.48
N PHE A 155 -3.82 1.03 12.48
CA PHE A 155 -2.54 1.70 12.41
C PHE A 155 -2.43 2.50 11.11
N LEU A 156 -2.02 3.76 11.21
CA LEU A 156 -1.55 4.53 10.07
C LEU A 156 -0.02 4.50 10.05
N VAL A 157 0.58 4.02 8.96
CA VAL A 157 2.02 3.97 8.78
C VAL A 157 2.47 4.95 7.71
N LYS A 158 3.35 5.89 8.07
CA LYS A 158 4.00 6.82 7.15
C LYS A 158 5.41 6.33 6.81
N TRP A 159 5.62 5.94 5.58
CA TRP A 159 6.88 5.42 5.05
C TRP A 159 7.64 6.49 4.28
N TYR A 160 8.78 6.92 4.83
CA TYR A 160 9.68 7.89 4.23
C TYR A 160 10.87 7.19 3.57
N ALA A 161 11.06 7.44 2.28
CA ALA A 161 12.18 6.88 1.53
C ALA A 161 12.85 7.92 0.63
N LEU A 162 14.18 7.92 0.67
CA LEU A 162 15.01 8.80 -0.14
C LEU A 162 15.36 8.12 -1.46
N GLY A 163 15.08 8.79 -2.58
CA GLY A 163 15.44 8.31 -3.92
C GLY A 163 16.87 8.71 -4.29
N PHE A 164 17.58 7.83 -4.97
CA PHE A 164 18.89 8.12 -5.57
C PHE A 164 19.09 7.34 -6.85
N PHE A 165 19.83 7.95 -7.78
CA PHE A 165 20.12 7.34 -9.07
C PHE A 165 21.26 6.31 -8.92
N SER A 166 21.01 5.08 -9.35
CA SER A 166 22.03 4.03 -9.41
C SER A 166 22.46 3.79 -10.85
N SER A 167 23.71 4.10 -11.17
CA SER A 167 24.31 3.81 -12.48
C SER A 167 24.36 2.31 -12.77
N ASN A 168 24.64 1.50 -11.75
CA ASN A 168 24.72 0.03 -11.85
C ASN A 168 23.37 -0.61 -12.21
N LEU A 169 22.27 -0.07 -11.69
CA LEU A 169 20.91 -0.58 -11.92
C LEU A 169 20.13 0.23 -12.98
N LYS A 170 20.75 1.26 -13.57
CA LYS A 170 20.16 2.18 -14.55
C LYS A 170 18.75 2.66 -14.17
N GLY A 171 18.60 3.17 -12.94
CA GLY A 171 17.30 3.62 -12.45
C GLY A 171 17.35 4.35 -11.11
N ILE A 172 16.20 4.86 -10.68
CA ILE A 172 16.01 5.47 -9.36
C ILE A 172 15.73 4.35 -8.35
N TYR A 173 16.55 4.27 -7.32
CA TYR A 173 16.37 3.36 -6.20
C TYR A 173 15.96 4.14 -4.96
N HIS A 174 15.06 3.58 -4.16
CA HIS A 174 14.62 4.19 -2.91
C HIS A 174 15.20 3.44 -1.71
N LYS A 175 15.76 4.18 -0.76
CA LYS A 175 16.14 3.65 0.56
C LYS A 175 15.20 4.17 1.61
N THR A 176 14.62 3.25 2.36
CA THR A 176 13.86 3.55 3.57
C THR A 176 14.73 4.34 4.55
N LYS A 177 14.18 5.47 5.02
CA LYS A 177 14.82 6.34 6.01
C LYS A 177 14.09 6.31 7.35
N ARG A 178 12.76 6.39 7.33
CA ARG A 178 11.93 6.38 8.54
C ARG A 178 10.59 5.73 8.24
N LEU A 179 10.08 5.00 9.21
CA LEU A 179 8.71 4.52 9.27
C LEU A 179 8.13 5.04 10.57
N MET A 180 7.03 5.78 10.47
CA MET A 180 6.29 6.29 11.64
C MET A 180 4.96 5.57 11.70
N VAL A 181 4.60 5.10 12.89
CA VAL A 181 3.33 4.41 13.12
C VAL A 181 2.47 5.26 14.04
N PHE A 182 1.20 5.37 13.70
CA PHE A 182 0.18 6.00 14.52
C PHE A 182 -0.90 4.97 14.81
N ARG A 183 -1.29 4.82 16.06
CA ARG A 183 -2.38 3.94 16.49
C ARG A 183 -3.66 4.77 16.58
N GLU A 184 -4.77 4.21 16.08
CA GLU A 184 -6.09 4.81 16.24
C GLU A 184 -6.54 4.67 17.70
N GLU A 185 -6.95 5.78 18.30
CA GLU A 185 -7.52 5.82 19.65
C GLU A 185 -8.88 6.51 19.61
N GLU A 186 -9.83 5.97 20.36
CA GLU A 186 -11.15 6.56 20.51
C GLU A 186 -11.18 7.53 21.69
N THR A 187 -11.62 8.75 21.43
CA THR A 187 -11.71 9.83 22.42
C THR A 187 -13.13 10.38 22.49
N THR A 188 -13.38 11.23 23.50
CA THR A 188 -14.66 11.93 23.64
C THR A 188 -15.00 12.86 22.47
N GLU A 189 -14.01 13.23 21.65
CA GLU A 189 -14.15 14.14 20.49
C GLU A 189 -14.15 13.39 19.15
N GLY A 190 -13.99 12.06 19.17
CA GLY A 190 -13.91 11.21 17.97
C GLY A 190 -12.65 10.35 17.94
N LYS A 191 -12.32 9.82 16.76
CA LYS A 191 -11.15 8.97 16.54
C LYS A 191 -9.94 9.82 16.20
N ILE A 192 -8.82 9.56 16.86
CA ILE A 192 -7.55 10.25 16.64
C ILE A 192 -6.44 9.26 16.33
N MET A 193 -5.36 9.73 15.72
CA MET A 193 -4.18 8.92 15.40
C MET A 193 -3.01 9.39 16.30
N CYS A 194 -2.65 8.57 17.28
CA CYS A 194 -1.57 8.84 18.22
C CYS A 194 -0.27 8.18 17.74
N TYR A 195 0.80 8.95 17.60
CA TYR A 195 2.11 8.38 17.25
C TYR A 195 2.53 7.35 18.30
N THR A 196 3.11 6.24 17.85
CA THR A 196 3.65 5.22 18.75
C THR A 196 4.91 4.58 18.18
N GLU A 197 5.84 4.28 19.08
CA GLU A 197 7.03 3.45 18.82
C GLU A 197 6.84 2.02 19.36
N ASP A 198 5.64 1.73 19.87
CA ASP A 198 5.27 0.43 20.41
C ASP A 198 3.89 -0.04 19.87
N ILE A 199 3.91 -1.09 19.07
CA ILE A 199 2.73 -1.82 18.59
C ILE A 199 2.56 -3.18 19.28
N GLY A 200 3.31 -3.44 20.35
CA GLY A 200 3.26 -4.66 21.15
C GLY A 200 3.72 -5.89 20.37
N ASP A 201 2.98 -6.99 20.47
CA ASP A 201 3.29 -8.24 19.77
C ASP A 201 3.07 -8.14 18.25
N MET A 202 2.55 -7.03 17.72
CA MET A 202 2.19 -6.95 16.30
C MET A 202 3.40 -6.75 15.37
N CYS A 203 3.26 -7.26 14.16
CA CYS A 203 4.09 -6.95 12.99
C CYS A 203 3.23 -6.34 11.89
N ILE A 204 3.72 -5.29 11.25
CA ILE A 204 3.06 -4.71 10.07
C ILE A 204 3.87 -5.07 8.82
N PHE A 205 3.20 -5.47 7.75
CA PHE A 205 3.80 -5.81 6.47
C PHE A 205 3.39 -4.80 5.42
N LEU A 206 4.38 -4.09 4.86
CA LEU A 206 4.22 -3.09 3.81
C LEU A 206 4.83 -3.59 2.50
N ALA A 207 4.11 -3.41 1.42
CA ALA A 207 4.55 -3.72 0.08
C ALA A 207 3.86 -2.82 -0.95
N SER A 208 4.03 -3.11 -2.24
CA SER A 208 3.26 -2.45 -3.30
C SER A 208 1.79 -2.92 -3.37
N ASN A 209 1.42 -3.97 -2.63
CA ASN A 209 0.02 -4.39 -2.43
C ASN A 209 -0.53 -3.89 -1.09
N GLU A 210 -1.72 -4.39 -0.75
CA GLU A 210 -2.39 -4.22 0.53
C GLU A 210 -1.46 -4.54 1.71
N ALA A 211 -1.34 -3.57 2.62
CA ALA A 211 -0.62 -3.75 3.86
C ALA A 211 -1.48 -4.53 4.85
N PHE A 212 -0.85 -5.40 5.63
CA PHE A 212 -1.55 -6.18 6.64
C PHE A 212 -0.76 -6.23 7.94
N CYS A 213 -1.45 -6.56 9.02
CA CYS A 213 -0.90 -6.66 10.35
C CYS A 213 -1.15 -8.08 10.89
N ILE A 214 -0.18 -8.67 11.59
CA ILE A 214 -0.35 -9.96 12.30
C ILE A 214 0.42 -9.99 13.61
N PRO A 215 -0.01 -10.78 14.61
CA PRO A 215 0.79 -11.04 15.79
C PRO A 215 2.11 -11.72 15.41
N ALA A 216 3.24 -11.25 15.93
CA ALA A 216 4.54 -11.90 15.77
C ALA A 216 4.50 -13.31 16.35
N SER A 217 3.76 -13.51 17.44
CA SER A 217 3.59 -14.83 18.07
C SER A 217 2.90 -15.85 17.15
N SER A 218 2.23 -15.44 16.07
CA SER A 218 1.56 -16.35 15.15
C SER A 218 2.51 -17.04 14.18
N CYS A 219 3.77 -16.60 14.05
CA CYS A 219 4.74 -17.13 13.09
C CYS A 219 6.17 -17.16 13.66
N LEU A 220 6.80 -18.33 13.62
CA LEU A 220 8.20 -18.49 14.06
C LEU A 220 9.14 -17.61 13.22
N GLY A 221 9.94 -16.77 13.89
CA GLY A 221 10.96 -15.94 13.27
C GLY A 221 10.55 -14.49 13.01
N LEU A 222 9.28 -14.13 13.26
CA LEU A 222 8.88 -12.73 13.31
C LEU A 222 9.35 -12.06 14.61
N LYS A 223 9.67 -10.78 14.50
CA LYS A 223 10.01 -9.93 15.64
C LYS A 223 8.82 -9.05 15.96
N PRO A 224 8.34 -9.03 17.21
CA PRO A 224 7.32 -8.09 17.62
C PRO A 224 7.81 -6.65 17.47
N ASN A 225 6.88 -5.70 17.44
CA ASN A 225 7.15 -4.28 17.33
C ASN A 225 7.96 -3.87 16.08
N CYS A 226 7.74 -4.56 14.96
CA CYS A 226 8.49 -4.35 13.72
C CYS A 226 7.57 -4.10 12.51
N VAL A 227 8.05 -3.28 11.58
CA VAL A 227 7.42 -3.06 10.26
C VAL A 227 8.29 -3.72 9.18
N TYR A 228 7.81 -4.81 8.60
CA TYR A 228 8.44 -5.52 7.49
C TYR A 228 8.07 -4.85 6.18
N TYR A 229 9.03 -4.60 5.29
CA TYR A 229 8.78 -3.86 4.07
C TYR A 229 9.46 -4.44 2.82
N MET A 230 8.77 -4.30 1.69
CA MET A 230 9.26 -4.67 0.36
C MET A 230 8.90 -3.58 -0.67
N GLY A 231 9.82 -3.25 -1.59
CA GLY A 231 9.60 -2.28 -2.68
C GLY A 231 10.57 -1.10 -2.64
N ARG A 232 10.63 -0.35 -1.53
CA ARG A 232 11.62 0.72 -1.30
C ARG A 232 12.82 0.21 -0.49
N GLY A 233 13.34 -0.92 -0.96
CA GLY A 233 14.23 -1.81 -0.23
C GLY A 233 13.54 -3.12 0.14
N PHE A 234 14.27 -3.98 0.85
CA PHE A 234 13.75 -5.22 1.42
C PHE A 234 14.35 -5.40 2.81
N GLY A 235 13.51 -5.51 3.83
CA GLY A 235 13.98 -5.44 5.21
C GLY A 235 12.85 -5.40 6.24
N PHE A 236 13.24 -5.09 7.46
CA PHE A 236 12.32 -4.74 8.53
C PHE A 236 12.83 -3.48 9.26
N TYR A 237 11.90 -2.76 9.85
CA TYR A 237 12.13 -1.56 10.63
C TYR A 237 11.74 -1.85 12.08
N ASP A 238 12.67 -1.74 13.00
CA ASP A 238 12.42 -1.92 14.43
C ASP A 238 11.98 -0.58 15.01
N LEU A 239 10.73 -0.52 15.50
CA LEU A 239 10.15 0.73 16.01
C LEU A 239 10.82 1.19 17.31
N THR A 240 11.37 0.24 18.08
CA THR A 240 12.06 0.50 19.35
C THR A 240 13.38 1.23 19.12
N THR A 241 14.14 0.80 18.10
CA THR A 241 15.47 1.37 17.80
C THR A 241 15.40 2.50 16.78
N GLY A 242 14.32 2.56 15.99
CA GLY A 242 14.22 3.46 14.86
C GLY A 242 15.15 3.08 13.70
N GLU A 243 15.64 1.84 13.64
CA GLU A 243 16.59 1.39 12.62
C GLU A 243 15.96 0.52 11.53
N ALA A 244 16.39 0.77 10.29
CA ALA A 244 16.05 -0.03 9.13
C ALA A 244 17.10 -1.15 8.92
N HIS A 245 16.69 -2.41 9.06
CA HIS A 245 17.53 -3.57 8.82
C HIS A 245 17.23 -4.17 7.45
N HIS A 246 18.23 -4.14 6.56
CA HIS A 246 18.09 -4.64 5.20
C HIS A 246 18.44 -6.13 5.12
N TYR A 247 17.58 -6.91 4.47
CA TYR A 247 17.90 -8.29 4.12
C TYR A 247 18.89 -8.31 2.95
N LYS A 248 19.90 -9.19 3.05
CA LYS A 248 20.80 -9.46 1.93
C LYS A 248 20.10 -10.42 0.97
N ALA A 249 19.99 -10.01 -0.30
CA ALA A 249 19.54 -10.92 -1.34
C ALA A 249 20.52 -12.12 -1.44
N PRO A 250 20.03 -13.35 -1.61
CA PRO A 250 20.88 -14.52 -1.87
C PRO A 250 21.77 -14.29 -3.10
N LYS A 251 22.96 -14.90 -3.14
CA LYS A 251 23.80 -14.88 -4.34
C LYS A 251 23.00 -15.48 -5.52
N GLY A 252 22.84 -14.69 -6.59
CA GLY A 252 22.09 -15.09 -7.79
C GLY A 252 20.62 -14.67 -7.82
N ALA A 253 20.12 -13.99 -6.79
CA ALA A 253 18.78 -13.41 -6.80
C ALA A 253 18.66 -12.27 -7.84
N PRO A 254 17.47 -12.10 -8.47
CA PRO A 254 17.23 -11.00 -9.41
C PRO A 254 17.55 -9.64 -8.77
N SER A 255 18.23 -8.76 -9.53
CA SER A 255 18.62 -7.42 -9.08
C SER A 255 17.46 -6.45 -8.91
N ALA A 256 16.31 -6.77 -9.50
CA ALA A 256 15.05 -6.06 -9.36
C ALA A 256 13.93 -7.06 -9.08
N LEU A 257 13.22 -6.87 -7.97
CA LEU A 257 11.93 -7.53 -7.75
C LEU A 257 10.91 -6.78 -8.59
N THR A 258 10.51 -7.36 -9.72
CA THR A 258 9.46 -6.81 -10.61
C THR A 258 8.08 -6.78 -9.95
N ALA A 259 7.92 -7.46 -8.81
CA ALA A 259 6.66 -7.69 -8.12
C ALA A 259 6.88 -7.82 -6.60
N PRO A 260 7.08 -6.70 -5.85
CA PRO A 260 7.44 -6.74 -4.43
C PRO A 260 6.18 -6.89 -3.55
N TYR A 261 5.59 -8.09 -3.54
CA TYR A 261 4.34 -8.36 -2.83
C TYR A 261 4.55 -9.32 -1.65
N TRP A 262 3.88 -9.03 -0.54
CA TRP A 262 3.70 -9.99 0.54
C TRP A 262 2.45 -10.83 0.28
N LEU A 263 2.54 -12.15 0.45
CA LEU A 263 1.36 -13.00 0.52
C LEU A 263 0.78 -12.85 1.92
N PRO A 264 -0.46 -12.35 2.09
CA PRO A 264 -1.08 -12.30 3.39
C PRO A 264 -1.22 -13.73 3.95
N PRO A 265 -1.07 -13.92 5.26
CA PRO A 265 -1.33 -15.22 5.88
C PRO A 265 -2.80 -15.60 5.67
N PHE A 266 -3.04 -16.87 5.33
CA PHE A 266 -4.39 -17.40 5.19
C PHE A 266 -5.07 -17.37 6.55
N ALA A 267 -6.22 -16.72 6.65
CA ALA A 267 -7.17 -17.03 7.70
C ALA A 267 -7.62 -18.49 7.48
N ILE A 268 -7.34 -19.35 8.45
CA ILE A 268 -7.89 -20.72 8.52
C ILE A 268 -9.29 -20.62 9.10
#